data_AF-A0A368GYM9-F1
#
_entry.id   AF-A0A368GYM9-F1
#
_cell.length_a   1.000
_cell.length_b   1.000
_cell.length_c   1.000
_cell.angle_alpha   90.00
_cell.angle_beta   90.00
_cell.angle_gamma   90.00
#
_symmetry.space_group_name_H-M   'P 1'
#
loop_
_entity.id
_entity.type
_entity.pdbx_description
1 polymer ?
#
loop_
_entity_poly.entity_id
_entity_poly.type
_entity_poly.pdbx_seq_one_letter_code
_entity_poly.pdbx_strand_id
1 'polypeptide(L)'
;MGNLLRCCCPPEPPENVQNKKERKIVRFFMVGTGAAGKTTVVRQLKCLCKERPRSYKAYDEDWEQIPIENIFTEQEMTQFRKVIRNNIINAVYNLIHQTTQWGHTHNAEESAQRIIQTVDRADVEGKGSFNMNIPSTMGADILAVLKEPSIADTLRVHDKMARKWHIEDGTLHFLCEEQITRLFDDEAELTTTDIVHSRYPTTDIQDFRFSIGKMNIQIHDMGGQPTELVKLPEFFNHWVTQDREGYKNFVLFVTSMADFNVPDEDEPSRTALERSVKILERILNEDAVQQCGLLIFFNKQDRFNEIATILQTTEEGRDEIKKFLGDTMKKGTRETSNSCSSAYKAVQMPRRNWTPGNARSELYTTL
;
A
#
# COMPACT_ATOMS: atom_id res chain seq x y z
N MET A 1 -58.66 -24.56 -54.75
CA MET A 1 -58.49 -23.10 -54.57
C MET A 1 -57.79 -22.85 -53.24
N GLY A 2 -56.64 -22.15 -53.25
CA GLY A 2 -55.92 -21.57 -52.10
C GLY A 2 -55.02 -22.53 -51.30
N ASN A 3 -53.69 -22.57 -51.49
CA ASN A 3 -52.61 -21.77 -50.86
C ASN A 3 -52.49 -22.00 -49.33
N LEU A 4 -51.34 -22.27 -48.69
CA LEU A 4 -49.95 -21.85 -48.92
C LEU A 4 -48.94 -22.73 -48.11
N LEU A 5 -47.70 -22.78 -48.60
CA LEU A 5 -46.50 -23.47 -48.11
C LEU A 5 -45.86 -22.92 -46.81
N ARG A 6 -45.01 -23.77 -46.18
CA ARG A 6 -43.71 -23.54 -45.46
C ARG A 6 -43.70 -24.25 -44.09
N CYS A 7 -42.65 -24.91 -43.59
CA CYS A 7 -41.26 -25.13 -43.99
C CYS A 7 -40.76 -26.39 -43.25
N CYS A 8 -39.95 -27.23 -43.90
CA CYS A 8 -39.16 -28.27 -43.24
C CYS A 8 -37.88 -27.65 -42.67
N CYS A 9 -37.66 -27.71 -41.35
CA CYS A 9 -36.36 -27.62 -40.71
C CYS A 9 -36.35 -28.55 -39.49
N PRO A 10 -35.36 -29.44 -39.32
CA PRO A 10 -35.21 -30.21 -38.10
C PRO A 10 -34.83 -29.29 -36.92
N PRO A 11 -35.22 -29.62 -35.68
CA PRO A 11 -34.86 -28.82 -34.51
C PRO A 11 -33.34 -28.72 -34.38
N GLU A 12 -32.84 -27.51 -34.11
CA GLU A 12 -31.43 -27.28 -33.83
C GLU A 12 -30.98 -28.13 -32.64
N PRO A 13 -29.78 -28.74 -32.69
CA PRO A 13 -29.22 -29.40 -31.52
C PRO A 13 -29.05 -28.37 -30.39
N PRO A 14 -29.23 -28.77 -29.12
CA PRO A 14 -29.04 -27.85 -28.00
C PRO A 14 -27.65 -27.23 -28.12
N GLU A 15 -27.60 -25.89 -28.01
CA GLU A 15 -26.35 -25.14 -27.97
C GLU A 15 -25.37 -25.88 -27.07
N ASN A 16 -24.20 -26.17 -27.63
CA ASN A 16 -23.05 -26.64 -26.89
C ASN A 16 -22.99 -25.84 -25.58
N VAL A 17 -23.23 -26.52 -24.46
CA VAL A 17 -22.69 -26.14 -23.16
C VAL A 17 -21.19 -26.19 -23.35
N GLN A 18 -20.63 -25.12 -23.92
CA GLN A 18 -19.22 -24.89 -23.94
C GLN A 18 -18.82 -24.96 -22.48
N ASN A 19 -18.13 -26.03 -22.12
CA ASN A 19 -17.31 -26.10 -20.92
C ASN A 19 -16.63 -24.74 -20.80
N LYS A 20 -17.15 -23.87 -19.92
CA LYS A 20 -16.40 -22.73 -19.42
C LYS A 20 -15.20 -23.39 -18.78
N LYS A 21 -14.11 -23.52 -19.53
CA LYS A 21 -12.80 -23.84 -18.96
C LYS A 21 -12.66 -22.85 -17.81
N GLU A 22 -12.77 -23.35 -16.58
CA GLU A 22 -12.65 -22.51 -15.40
C GLU A 22 -11.37 -21.71 -15.58
N ARG A 23 -11.53 -20.38 -15.63
CA ARG A 23 -10.38 -19.50 -15.86
C ARG A 23 -9.46 -19.71 -14.67
N LYS A 24 -8.20 -20.09 -14.95
CA LYS A 24 -7.19 -20.24 -13.89
C LYS A 24 -7.10 -18.95 -13.09
N ILE A 25 -7.35 -19.03 -11.79
CA ILE A 25 -7.28 -17.89 -10.87
C ILE A 25 -5.99 -18.03 -10.06
N VAL A 26 -5.21 -16.96 -10.03
CA VAL A 26 -4.04 -16.85 -9.16
C VAL A 26 -4.48 -16.21 -7.85
N ARG A 27 -4.38 -16.92 -6.74
CA ARG A 27 -4.78 -16.43 -5.41
C ARG A 27 -3.55 -16.04 -4.63
N PHE A 28 -3.56 -14.85 -4.07
CA PHE A 28 -2.54 -14.37 -3.15
C PHE A 28 -3.15 -14.26 -1.75
N PHE A 29 -2.50 -14.88 -0.78
CA PHE A 29 -2.69 -14.54 0.63
C PHE A 29 -1.61 -13.53 1.00
N MET A 30 -2.01 -12.26 1.12
CA MET A 30 -1.08 -11.16 1.34
C MET A 30 -0.89 -10.91 2.83
N VAL A 31 0.34 -11.09 3.30
CA VAL A 31 0.70 -11.07 4.72
C VAL A 31 2.04 -10.36 4.91
N GLY A 32 2.29 -9.84 6.11
CA GLY A 32 3.48 -9.06 6.42
C GLY A 32 3.26 -8.18 7.63
N THR A 33 4.32 -7.51 8.09
CA THR A 33 4.24 -6.60 9.24
C THR A 33 3.20 -5.49 9.03
N GLY A 34 2.71 -4.93 10.14
CA GLY A 34 1.97 -3.67 10.12
C GLY A 34 2.77 -2.61 9.36
N ALA A 35 2.08 -1.72 8.65
CA ALA A 35 2.71 -0.63 7.88
C ALA A 35 3.61 -1.03 6.69
N ALA A 36 3.78 -2.33 6.39
CA ALA A 36 4.63 -2.77 5.27
C ALA A 36 4.12 -2.34 3.88
N GLY A 37 2.88 -1.81 3.77
CA GLY A 37 2.29 -1.31 2.53
C GLY A 37 1.42 -2.31 1.76
N LYS A 38 0.90 -3.34 2.43
CA LYS A 38 -0.01 -4.35 1.83
C LYS A 38 -1.24 -3.71 1.18
N THR A 39 -2.04 -3.00 1.97
CA THR A 39 -3.23 -2.30 1.48
C THR A 39 -2.90 -1.23 0.44
N THR A 40 -1.70 -0.64 0.48
CA THR A 40 -1.21 0.28 -0.56
C THR A 40 -1.12 -0.40 -1.92
N VAL A 41 -0.63 -1.64 -1.99
CA VAL A 41 -0.58 -2.44 -3.24
C VAL A 41 -1.99 -2.66 -3.81
N VAL A 42 -2.95 -3.06 -2.95
CA VAL A 42 -4.34 -3.25 -3.38
C VAL A 42 -4.97 -1.96 -3.87
N ARG A 43 -4.76 -0.85 -3.15
CA ARG A 43 -5.28 0.46 -3.57
C ARG A 43 -4.68 0.92 -4.89
N GLN A 44 -3.39 0.67 -5.14
CA GLN A 44 -2.78 0.93 -6.44
C GLN A 44 -3.42 0.10 -7.55
N LEU A 45 -3.75 -1.18 -7.31
CA LEU A 45 -4.50 -1.98 -8.28
C LEU A 45 -5.90 -1.41 -8.54
N LYS A 46 -6.64 -0.98 -7.51
CA LYS A 46 -7.92 -0.27 -7.67
C LYS A 46 -7.74 1.01 -8.51
N CYS A 47 -6.70 1.82 -8.24
CA CYS A 47 -6.39 3.02 -9.02
C CYS A 47 -6.09 2.69 -10.49
N LEU A 48 -5.30 1.64 -10.76
CA LEU A 48 -5.01 1.18 -12.12
C LEU A 48 -6.25 0.71 -12.86
N CYS A 49 -7.24 0.12 -12.18
CA CYS A 49 -8.54 -0.21 -12.78
C CYS A 49 -9.29 1.04 -13.26
N LYS A 50 -9.16 2.17 -12.56
CA LYS A 50 -9.75 3.47 -12.94
C LYS A 50 -8.95 4.14 -14.08
N GLU A 51 -7.62 4.16 -13.98
CA GLU A 51 -6.74 4.87 -14.91
C GLU A 51 -6.48 4.08 -16.22
N ARG A 52 -6.52 2.74 -16.17
CA ARG A 52 -6.16 1.84 -17.27
C ARG A 52 -7.19 0.71 -17.45
N PRO A 53 -8.49 1.03 -17.66
CA PRO A 53 -9.59 0.05 -17.66
C PRO A 53 -9.52 -1.01 -18.78
N ARG A 54 -8.70 -0.77 -19.81
CA ARG A 54 -8.46 -1.77 -20.87
C ARG A 54 -7.60 -2.95 -20.40
N SER A 55 -6.72 -2.72 -19.44
CA SER A 55 -5.74 -3.71 -18.95
C SER A 55 -6.04 -4.18 -17.54
N TYR A 56 -6.70 -3.35 -16.74
CA TYR A 56 -6.99 -3.63 -15.33
C TYR A 56 -8.50 -3.54 -15.11
N LYS A 57 -9.07 -4.54 -14.45
CA LYS A 57 -10.49 -4.57 -14.09
C LYS A 57 -10.64 -5.09 -12.67
N ALA A 58 -11.60 -4.56 -11.93
CA ALA A 58 -11.99 -5.01 -10.61
C ALA A 58 -13.29 -5.84 -10.69
N TYR A 59 -13.46 -6.76 -9.76
CA TYR A 59 -14.61 -7.65 -9.67
C TYR A 59 -15.08 -7.79 -8.23
N ASP A 60 -16.34 -8.11 -8.04
CA ASP A 60 -16.93 -8.46 -6.75
C ASP A 60 -16.72 -9.93 -6.37
N GLU A 61 -17.36 -10.35 -5.27
CA GLU A 61 -17.32 -11.70 -4.72
C GLU A 61 -17.93 -12.79 -5.62
N ASP A 62 -18.65 -12.42 -6.67
CA ASP A 62 -19.24 -13.34 -7.66
C ASP A 62 -18.49 -13.28 -9.01
N TRP A 63 -17.37 -12.54 -9.06
CA TRP A 63 -16.61 -12.25 -10.29
C TRP A 63 -17.43 -11.45 -11.33
N GLU A 64 -18.42 -10.68 -10.88
CA GLU A 64 -19.07 -9.68 -11.72
C GLU A 64 -18.19 -8.42 -11.79
N GLN A 65 -18.07 -7.85 -13.00
CA GLN A 65 -17.15 -6.72 -13.20
C GLN A 65 -17.72 -5.47 -12.53
N ILE A 66 -16.95 -4.88 -11.62
CA ILE A 66 -17.31 -3.62 -10.99
C ILE A 66 -17.17 -2.49 -12.02
N PRO A 67 -18.22 -1.66 -12.23
CA PRO A 67 -18.14 -0.48 -13.09
C PRO A 67 -17.08 0.51 -12.61
N ILE A 68 -16.48 1.27 -13.53
CA ILE A 68 -15.33 2.15 -13.23
C ILE A 68 -15.68 3.21 -12.18
N GLU A 69 -16.89 3.76 -12.29
CA GLU A 69 -17.51 4.71 -11.37
C GLU A 69 -17.69 4.14 -9.96
N ASN A 70 -17.77 2.81 -9.81
CA ASN A 70 -18.00 2.13 -8.54
C ASN A 70 -16.74 1.45 -7.98
N ILE A 71 -15.57 1.61 -8.61
CA ILE A 71 -14.31 1.12 -8.05
C ILE A 71 -14.04 1.77 -6.69
N PHE A 72 -14.33 3.06 -6.57
CA PHE A 72 -14.33 3.80 -5.32
C PHE A 72 -15.69 4.46 -5.14
N THR A 73 -16.50 3.92 -4.25
CA THR A 73 -17.84 4.46 -3.96
C THR A 73 -17.75 5.82 -3.27
N GLU A 74 -18.82 6.64 -3.35
CA GLU A 74 -18.88 7.93 -2.64
C GLU A 74 -18.67 7.77 -1.12
N GLN A 75 -19.16 6.66 -0.55
CA GLN A 75 -18.95 6.33 0.85
C GLN A 75 -17.47 6.06 1.16
N GLU A 76 -16.79 5.24 0.34
CA GLU A 76 -15.34 5.02 0.48
C GLU A 76 -14.56 6.33 0.34
N MET A 77 -14.90 7.18 -0.63
CA MET A 77 -14.24 8.48 -0.82
C MET A 77 -14.43 9.41 0.38
N THR A 78 -15.60 9.39 1.01
CA THR A 78 -15.88 10.12 2.25
C THR A 78 -15.03 9.59 3.40
N GLN A 79 -14.91 8.26 3.53
CA GLN A 79 -14.05 7.64 4.54
C GLN A 79 -12.57 7.95 4.32
N PHE A 80 -12.08 7.92 3.07
CA PHE A 80 -10.71 8.31 2.76
C PHE A 80 -10.41 9.75 3.18
N ARG A 81 -11.31 10.70 2.91
CA ARG A 81 -11.14 12.09 3.34
C ARG A 81 -11.07 12.20 4.85
N LYS A 82 -11.95 11.51 5.57
CA LYS A 82 -11.91 11.44 7.03
C LYS A 82 -10.56 10.89 7.51
N VAL A 83 -10.11 9.76 6.97
CA VAL A 83 -8.81 9.15 7.31
C VAL A 83 -7.66 10.12 7.05
N ILE A 84 -7.63 10.77 5.89
CA ILE A 84 -6.56 11.73 5.52
C ILE A 84 -6.53 12.90 6.49
N ARG A 85 -7.68 13.51 6.82
CA ARG A 85 -7.74 14.60 7.80
C ARG A 85 -7.27 14.16 9.20
N ASN A 86 -7.59 12.93 9.61
CA ASN A 86 -7.06 12.32 10.84
C ASN A 86 -5.54 12.12 10.77
N ASN A 87 -5.01 11.63 9.65
CA ASN A 87 -3.57 11.47 9.48
C ASN A 87 -2.84 12.83 9.60
N ILE A 88 -3.36 13.87 8.95
CA ILE A 88 -2.78 15.22 8.99
C ILE A 88 -2.81 15.81 10.40
N ILE A 89 -3.96 15.79 11.08
CA ILE A 89 -4.06 16.41 12.42
C ILE A 89 -3.16 15.70 13.45
N ASN A 90 -3.06 14.37 13.39
CA ASN A 90 -2.16 13.62 14.27
C ASN A 90 -0.69 13.92 13.97
N ALA A 91 -0.31 14.08 12.71
CA ALA A 91 1.05 14.47 12.36
C ALA A 91 1.40 15.87 12.90
N VAL A 92 0.47 16.83 12.80
CA VAL A 92 0.70 18.17 13.35
C VAL A 92 0.72 18.16 14.88
N TYR A 93 -0.14 17.38 15.52
CA TYR A 93 -0.09 17.13 16.97
C TYR A 93 1.29 16.58 17.39
N ASN A 94 1.79 15.57 16.69
CA ASN A 94 3.11 14.99 16.93
C ASN A 94 4.24 16.01 16.77
N LEU A 95 4.17 16.88 15.74
CA LEU A 95 5.13 17.97 15.54
C LEU A 95 5.12 18.95 16.71
N ILE A 96 3.95 19.37 17.19
CA ILE A 96 3.82 20.29 18.33
C ILE A 96 4.49 19.70 19.58
N HIS A 97 4.17 18.45 19.90
CA HIS A 97 4.75 17.77 21.07
C HIS A 97 6.25 17.62 20.94
N GLN A 98 6.75 17.19 19.78
CA GLN A 98 8.17 16.99 19.59
C GLN A 98 8.96 18.31 19.63
N THR A 99 8.43 19.37 19.03
CA THR A 99 9.01 20.72 19.05
C THR A 99 9.14 21.22 20.49
N THR A 100 8.08 21.05 21.28
CA THR A 100 8.04 21.41 22.71
C THR A 100 9.04 20.58 23.51
N GLN A 101 9.15 19.28 23.24
CA GLN A 101 10.12 18.40 23.91
C GLN A 101 11.57 18.76 23.61
N TRP A 102 11.86 19.35 22.44
CA TRP A 102 13.17 19.90 22.12
C TRP A 102 13.42 21.30 22.71
N GLY A 103 12.47 21.83 23.48
CA GLY A 103 12.60 23.12 24.17
C GLY A 103 12.32 24.33 23.29
N HIS A 104 11.72 24.14 22.13
CA HIS A 104 11.32 25.23 21.24
C HIS A 104 9.89 25.68 21.54
N THR A 105 9.64 26.99 21.46
CA THR A 105 8.30 27.57 21.55
C THR A 105 7.71 27.79 20.16
N HIS A 106 6.38 27.87 20.08
CA HIS A 106 5.65 28.25 18.87
C HIS A 106 4.65 29.36 19.21
N ASN A 107 4.44 30.32 18.30
CA ASN A 107 3.60 31.49 18.60
C ASN A 107 2.12 31.31 18.24
N ALA A 108 1.79 30.26 17.47
CA ALA A 108 0.42 29.88 17.13
C ALA A 108 -0.31 29.18 18.29
N GLU A 109 -0.25 29.75 19.51
CA GLU A 109 -0.73 29.10 20.74
C GLU A 109 -2.19 28.67 20.65
N GLU A 110 -3.10 29.52 20.17
CA GLU A 110 -4.52 29.17 20.08
C GLU A 110 -4.79 28.04 19.07
N SER A 111 -4.12 28.06 17.92
CA SER A 111 -4.30 27.05 16.87
C SER A 111 -3.73 25.70 17.32
N ALA A 112 -2.54 25.72 17.90
CA ALA A 112 -1.91 24.53 18.49
C ALA A 112 -2.78 23.97 19.63
N GLN A 113 -3.31 24.82 20.51
CA GLN A 113 -4.15 24.39 21.62
C GLN A 113 -5.45 23.73 21.14
N ARG A 114 -6.09 24.25 20.08
CA ARG A 114 -7.28 23.62 19.47
C ARG A 114 -6.96 22.24 18.90
N ILE A 115 -5.82 22.10 18.22
CA ILE A 115 -5.35 20.80 17.68
C ILE A 115 -5.12 19.81 18.82
N ILE A 116 -4.35 20.20 19.84
CA ILE A 116 -4.07 19.37 21.03
C ILE A 116 -5.38 18.92 21.69
N GLN A 117 -6.28 19.86 21.99
CA GLN A 117 -7.56 19.54 22.62
C GLN A 117 -8.41 18.58 21.78
N THR A 118 -8.36 18.70 20.46
CA THR A 118 -9.12 17.82 19.56
C THR A 118 -8.62 16.38 19.64
N VAL A 119 -7.30 16.19 19.58
CA VAL A 119 -6.67 14.86 19.62
C VAL A 119 -6.79 14.25 21.01
N ASP A 120 -6.40 14.98 22.06
CA ASP A 120 -6.44 14.49 23.45
C ASP A 120 -7.87 14.09 23.87
N ARG A 121 -8.88 14.87 23.45
CA ARG A 121 -10.28 14.54 23.72
C ARG A 121 -10.70 13.22 23.06
N ALA A 122 -10.25 12.96 21.83
CA ALA A 122 -10.59 11.73 21.12
C ALA A 122 -9.99 10.49 21.79
N ASP A 123 -8.76 10.64 22.32
CA ASP A 123 -8.09 9.58 23.07
C ASP A 123 -8.81 9.30 24.41
N VAL A 124 -9.22 10.34 25.15
CA VAL A 124 -10.01 10.20 26.40
C VAL A 124 -11.37 9.57 26.15
N GLU A 125 -12.04 9.93 25.05
CA GLU A 125 -13.35 9.36 24.68
C GLU A 125 -13.25 7.91 24.16
N GLY A 126 -12.05 7.33 24.05
CA GLY A 126 -11.83 5.97 23.56
C GLY A 126 -12.21 5.78 22.09
N LYS A 127 -12.40 6.87 21.34
CA LYS A 127 -12.69 6.84 19.89
C LYS A 127 -11.45 6.45 19.09
N GLY A 128 -10.27 6.58 19.71
CA GLY A 128 -8.96 6.38 19.10
C GLY A 128 -8.62 7.50 18.11
N SER A 129 -7.34 7.74 17.92
CA SER A 129 -6.83 8.86 17.11
C SER A 129 -7.15 8.74 15.60
N PHE A 130 -7.81 7.66 15.16
CA PHE A 130 -8.13 7.41 13.74
C PHE A 130 -9.60 7.67 13.36
N ASN A 131 -10.48 7.94 14.32
CA ASN A 131 -11.92 8.05 14.08
C ASN A 131 -12.51 9.41 14.48
N MET A 132 -11.71 10.47 14.44
CA MET A 132 -12.18 11.83 14.73
C MET A 132 -12.93 12.41 13.53
N ASN A 133 -13.92 13.25 13.79
CA ASN A 133 -14.57 14.07 12.76
C ASN A 133 -13.89 15.45 12.75
N ILE A 134 -12.88 15.59 11.89
CA ILE A 134 -12.12 16.83 11.77
C ILE A 134 -12.84 17.79 10.81
N PRO A 135 -13.30 18.97 11.28
CA PRO A 135 -14.00 19.93 10.44
C PRO A 135 -13.05 20.58 9.43
N SER A 136 -13.59 21.02 8.29
CA SER A 136 -12.85 21.76 7.26
C SER A 136 -12.16 23.02 7.81
N THR A 137 -12.78 23.69 8.79
CA THR A 137 -12.22 24.87 9.46
C THR A 137 -10.89 24.61 10.17
N MET A 138 -10.61 23.37 10.58
CA MET A 138 -9.35 22.99 11.22
C MET A 138 -8.14 23.14 10.26
N GLY A 139 -8.38 23.19 8.95
CA GLY A 139 -7.33 23.41 7.96
C GLY A 139 -6.57 24.72 8.19
N ALA A 140 -7.26 25.79 8.62
CA ALA A 140 -6.62 27.07 8.92
C ALA A 140 -5.68 26.99 10.13
N ASP A 141 -6.08 26.26 11.18
CA ASP A 141 -5.27 26.05 12.39
C ASP A 141 -4.02 25.22 12.08
N ILE A 142 -4.19 24.15 11.29
CA ILE A 142 -3.10 23.29 10.83
C ILE A 142 -2.07 24.10 10.03
N LEU A 143 -2.52 24.94 9.10
CA LEU A 143 -1.65 25.80 8.31
C LEU A 143 -0.93 26.85 9.17
N ALA A 144 -1.62 27.45 10.15
CA ALA A 144 -1.02 28.41 11.06
C ALA A 144 0.14 27.77 11.85
N VAL A 145 -0.07 26.56 12.38
CA VAL A 145 0.97 25.82 13.12
C VAL A 145 2.13 25.41 12.22
N LEU A 146 1.87 24.88 11.02
CA LEU A 146 2.94 24.43 10.12
C LEU A 146 3.80 25.58 9.57
N LYS A 147 3.27 26.81 9.54
CA LYS A 147 4.03 28.01 9.14
C LYS A 147 4.97 28.52 10.23
N GLU A 148 4.83 28.07 11.48
CA GLU A 148 5.75 28.45 12.56
C GLU A 148 7.16 27.92 12.29
N PRO A 149 8.21 28.76 12.37
CA PRO A 149 9.58 28.35 12.04
C PRO A 149 10.06 27.13 12.83
N SER A 150 9.76 27.05 14.13
CA SER A 150 10.16 25.93 15.00
C SER A 150 9.48 24.61 14.64
N ILE A 151 8.22 24.66 14.21
CA ILE A 151 7.48 23.49 13.72
C ILE A 151 8.01 23.06 12.36
N ALA A 152 8.24 24.00 11.44
CA ALA A 152 8.79 23.73 10.12
C ALA A 152 10.21 23.13 10.20
N ASP A 153 11.05 23.64 11.11
CA ASP A 153 12.37 23.06 11.38
C ASP A 153 12.27 21.64 11.94
N THR A 154 11.32 21.40 12.85
CA THR A 154 11.05 20.05 13.36
C THR A 154 10.62 19.08 12.27
N LEU A 155 9.73 19.50 11.35
CA LEU A 155 9.31 18.71 10.21
C LEU A 155 10.47 18.39 9.26
N ARG A 156 11.40 19.33 9.03
CA ARG A 156 12.59 19.10 8.19
C ARG A 156 13.49 17.99 8.75
N VAL A 157 13.54 17.83 10.07
CA VAL A 157 14.32 16.78 10.74
C VAL A 157 13.42 15.72 11.37
N HIS A 158 12.24 15.46 10.80
CA HIS A 158 11.25 14.54 11.37
C HIS A 158 11.78 13.11 11.61
N ASP A 159 12.81 12.69 10.88
CA ASP A 159 13.51 11.41 11.08
C ASP A 159 14.16 11.28 12.47
N LYS A 160 14.48 12.41 13.11
CA LYS A 160 15.09 12.47 14.45
C LYS A 160 14.06 12.52 15.58
N MET A 161 12.78 12.61 15.25
CA MET A 161 11.72 12.66 16.26
C MET A 161 11.70 11.37 17.06
N ALA A 162 11.31 11.47 18.33
CA ALA A 162 11.09 10.31 19.17
C ALA A 162 10.01 9.42 18.52
N ARG A 163 10.21 8.10 18.59
CA ARG A 163 9.31 7.10 17.98
C ARG A 163 7.83 7.34 18.28
N LYS A 164 7.50 7.72 19.50
CA LYS A 164 6.10 7.97 19.93
C LYS A 164 5.43 9.15 19.19
N TRP A 165 6.23 10.05 18.60
CA TRP A 165 5.77 11.18 17.80
C TRP A 165 6.09 11.00 16.31
N HIS A 166 6.35 9.77 15.88
CA HIS A 166 6.68 9.50 14.49
C HIS A 166 5.57 9.96 13.54
N ILE A 167 5.96 10.47 12.38
CA ILE A 167 5.04 10.85 11.31
C ILE A 167 5.14 9.80 10.22
N GLU A 168 3.99 9.25 9.87
CA GLU A 168 3.93 8.19 8.86
C GLU A 168 4.33 8.72 7.48
N ASP A 169 5.13 7.95 6.74
CA ASP A 169 5.67 8.34 5.43
C ASP A 169 4.58 8.88 4.47
N GLY A 170 3.42 8.21 4.44
CA GLY A 170 2.29 8.60 3.60
C GLY A 170 1.73 9.98 3.94
N THR A 171 1.76 10.35 5.22
CA THR A 171 1.24 11.63 5.70
C THR A 171 2.11 12.80 5.29
N LEU A 172 3.43 12.60 5.13
CA LEU A 172 4.36 13.64 4.70
C LEU A 172 3.95 14.25 3.35
N HIS A 173 3.33 13.47 2.46
CA HIS A 173 2.78 13.94 1.18
C HIS A 173 1.70 15.03 1.36
N PHE A 174 1.02 15.05 2.50
CA PHE A 174 -0.07 15.99 2.77
C PHE A 174 0.39 17.24 3.53
N LEU A 175 1.58 17.27 4.14
CA LEU A 175 2.02 18.34 5.03
C LEU A 175 2.58 19.57 4.28
N CYS A 176 1.87 20.02 3.26
CA CYS A 176 2.17 21.28 2.56
C CYS A 176 0.90 22.12 2.36
N GLU A 177 1.10 23.42 2.18
CA GLU A 177 -0.01 24.39 2.14
C GLU A 177 -1.05 24.06 1.07
N GLU A 178 -0.60 23.76 -0.15
CA GLU A 178 -1.46 23.39 -1.28
C GLU A 178 -2.35 22.17 -0.96
N GLN A 179 -1.76 21.12 -0.40
CA GLN A 179 -2.47 19.87 -0.11
C GLN A 179 -3.46 20.06 1.04
N ILE A 180 -3.07 20.76 2.11
CA ILE A 180 -3.97 21.02 3.24
C ILE A 180 -5.15 21.90 2.80
N THR A 181 -4.90 22.98 2.07
CA THR A 181 -5.99 23.83 1.55
C THR A 181 -6.99 23.01 0.74
N ARG A 182 -6.50 22.14 -0.16
CA ARG A 182 -7.37 21.27 -0.98
C ARG A 182 -8.10 20.21 -0.16
N LEU A 183 -7.42 19.50 0.73
CA LEU A 183 -7.99 18.37 1.49
C LEU A 183 -8.97 18.81 2.59
N PHE A 184 -8.90 20.07 3.00
CA PHE A 184 -9.83 20.71 3.93
C PHE A 184 -10.93 21.52 3.23
N ASP A 185 -10.96 21.55 1.90
CA ASP A 185 -12.15 21.93 1.14
C ASP A 185 -13.09 20.72 1.05
N ASP A 186 -14.35 20.89 1.47
CA ASP A 186 -15.34 19.81 1.50
C ASP A 186 -15.82 19.43 0.09
N GLU A 187 -15.69 20.34 -0.89
CA GLU A 187 -16.06 20.12 -2.29
C GLU A 187 -14.92 19.52 -3.14
N ALA A 188 -13.69 19.49 -2.61
CA ALA A 188 -12.56 18.98 -3.35
C ALA A 188 -12.59 17.46 -3.52
N GLU A 189 -12.36 16.99 -4.76
CA GLU A 189 -12.20 15.57 -5.05
C GLU A 189 -10.83 15.04 -4.60
N LEU A 190 -10.82 13.80 -4.11
CA LEU A 190 -9.57 13.10 -3.79
C LEU A 190 -8.97 12.49 -5.06
N THR A 191 -7.65 12.60 -5.17
CA THR A 191 -6.86 11.98 -6.22
C THR A 191 -6.52 10.53 -5.90
N THR A 192 -6.08 9.77 -6.90
CA THR A 192 -5.56 8.41 -6.67
C THR A 192 -4.34 8.41 -5.76
N THR A 193 -3.49 9.44 -5.85
CA THR A 193 -2.37 9.67 -4.94
C THR A 193 -2.82 9.83 -3.49
N ASP A 194 -3.88 10.59 -3.23
CA ASP A 194 -4.43 10.77 -1.87
C ASP A 194 -4.88 9.43 -1.26
N ILE A 195 -5.58 8.62 -2.05
CA ILE A 195 -6.08 7.31 -1.63
C ILE A 195 -4.93 6.37 -1.26
N VAL A 196 -3.88 6.34 -2.08
CA VAL A 196 -2.69 5.49 -1.87
C VAL A 196 -1.91 5.89 -0.62
N HIS A 197 -1.83 7.20 -0.32
CA HIS A 197 -1.09 7.73 0.84
C HIS A 197 -1.91 7.77 2.14
N SER A 198 -3.24 7.67 2.06
CA SER A 198 -4.09 7.58 3.25
C SER A 198 -3.72 6.36 4.09
N ARG A 199 -3.66 6.50 5.41
CA ARG A 199 -3.25 5.40 6.30
C ARG A 199 -4.31 5.11 7.35
N TYR A 200 -4.84 3.90 7.28
CA TYR A 200 -5.76 3.36 8.26
C TYR A 200 -5.36 1.91 8.54
N PRO A 201 -5.31 1.47 9.82
CA PRO A 201 -5.04 0.07 10.16
C PRO A 201 -6.08 -0.87 9.52
N THR A 202 -5.63 -1.76 8.65
CA THR A 202 -6.49 -2.84 8.12
C THR A 202 -6.77 -3.83 9.24
N THR A 203 -8.03 -4.14 9.46
CA THR A 203 -8.51 -5.15 10.41
C THR A 203 -9.06 -6.33 9.63
N ASP A 204 -8.93 -7.54 10.17
CA ASP A 204 -9.44 -8.76 9.55
C ASP A 204 -8.82 -9.02 8.15
N ILE A 205 -9.52 -9.80 7.32
CA ILE A 205 -9.19 -10.11 5.93
C ILE A 205 -10.18 -9.46 4.99
N GLN A 206 -9.67 -8.88 3.91
CA GLN A 206 -10.45 -8.35 2.80
C GLN A 206 -10.15 -9.11 1.51
N ASP A 207 -11.18 -9.55 0.79
CA ASP A 207 -11.07 -10.21 -0.52
C ASP A 207 -11.17 -9.18 -1.64
N PHE A 208 -10.18 -9.17 -2.53
CA PHE A 208 -10.15 -8.33 -3.71
C PHE A 208 -9.89 -9.13 -4.97
N ARG A 209 -10.68 -8.88 -6.01
CA ARG A 209 -10.58 -9.60 -7.28
C ARG A 209 -10.30 -8.67 -8.43
N PHE A 210 -9.31 -9.05 -9.23
CA PHE A 210 -8.83 -8.26 -10.35
C PHE A 210 -8.60 -9.13 -11.58
N SER A 211 -8.59 -8.49 -12.75
CA SER A 211 -7.93 -9.05 -13.93
C SER A 211 -6.87 -8.09 -14.43
N ILE A 212 -5.69 -8.64 -14.75
CA ILE A 212 -4.58 -7.93 -15.37
C ILE A 212 -4.34 -8.59 -16.74
N GLY A 213 -4.80 -7.92 -17.79
CA GLY A 213 -4.84 -8.48 -19.14
C GLY A 213 -5.73 -9.73 -19.21
N LYS A 214 -5.11 -10.91 -19.29
CA LYS A 214 -5.80 -12.22 -19.33
C LYS A 214 -5.70 -12.99 -18.00
N MET A 215 -4.95 -12.47 -17.02
CA MET A 215 -4.72 -13.14 -15.75
C MET A 215 -5.75 -12.69 -14.73
N ASN A 216 -6.49 -13.63 -14.15
CA ASN A 216 -7.39 -13.39 -13.04
C ASN A 216 -6.64 -13.56 -11.73
N ILE A 217 -6.80 -12.60 -10.83
CA ILE A 217 -6.10 -12.53 -9.56
C ILE A 217 -7.11 -12.31 -8.44
N GLN A 218 -6.98 -13.08 -7.36
CA GLN A 218 -7.69 -12.86 -6.11
C GLN A 218 -6.65 -12.55 -5.03
N ILE A 219 -6.86 -11.52 -4.21
CA ILE A 219 -5.94 -11.10 -3.16
C ILE A 219 -6.71 -11.04 -1.86
N HIS A 220 -6.26 -11.79 -0.86
CA HIS A 220 -6.73 -11.68 0.50
C HIS A 220 -5.75 -10.78 1.26
N ASP A 221 -6.14 -9.53 1.55
CA ASP A 221 -5.33 -8.58 2.32
C ASP A 221 -5.65 -8.75 3.80
N MET A 222 -4.68 -9.25 4.56
CA MET A 222 -4.80 -9.43 6.01
C MET A 222 -4.17 -8.27 6.77
N GLY A 223 -4.80 -7.85 7.87
CA GLY A 223 -4.18 -6.94 8.84
C GLY A 223 -2.80 -7.42 9.31
N GLY A 224 -1.83 -6.52 9.38
CA GLY A 224 -0.45 -6.84 9.77
C GLY A 224 -0.10 -6.57 11.23
N GLN A 225 -1.04 -6.03 12.00
CA GLN A 225 -0.82 -5.70 13.41
C GLN A 225 -0.74 -6.99 14.24
N PRO A 226 -0.03 -7.01 15.37
CA PRO A 226 0.09 -8.21 16.21
C PRO A 226 -1.26 -8.86 16.56
N THR A 227 -2.30 -8.07 16.83
CA THR A 227 -3.66 -8.57 17.12
C THR A 227 -4.29 -9.34 15.97
N GLU A 228 -3.98 -8.97 14.72
CA GLU A 228 -4.46 -9.68 13.53
C GLU A 228 -3.58 -10.91 13.25
N LEU A 229 -2.26 -10.81 13.42
CA LEU A 229 -1.32 -11.93 13.22
C LEU A 229 -1.55 -13.11 14.18
N VAL A 230 -2.29 -12.94 15.27
CA VAL A 230 -2.73 -14.06 16.12
C VAL A 230 -3.75 -14.95 15.40
N LYS A 231 -4.63 -14.36 14.58
CA LYS A 231 -5.69 -15.04 13.81
C LYS A 231 -5.17 -15.70 12.52
N LEU A 232 -3.88 -15.49 12.21
CA LEU A 232 -3.23 -15.96 11.00
C LEU A 232 -3.50 -17.45 10.69
N PRO A 233 -3.40 -18.41 11.64
CA PRO A 233 -3.63 -19.81 11.33
C PRO A 233 -5.09 -20.10 10.96
N GLU A 234 -6.05 -19.45 11.65
CA GLU A 234 -7.49 -19.58 11.35
C GLU A 234 -7.79 -19.12 9.94
N PHE A 235 -7.28 -17.95 9.57
CA PHE A 235 -7.46 -17.38 8.25
C PHE A 235 -6.79 -18.19 7.13
N PHE A 236 -5.57 -18.68 7.36
CA PHE A 236 -4.89 -19.53 6.39
C PHE A 236 -5.66 -20.84 6.16
N ASN A 237 -6.09 -21.49 7.24
CA ASN A 237 -6.89 -22.70 7.14
C ASN A 237 -8.19 -22.43 6.36
N HIS A 238 -8.89 -21.34 6.67
CA HIS A 238 -10.09 -20.95 5.92
C HIS A 238 -9.80 -20.74 4.43
N TRP A 239 -8.76 -19.97 4.10
CA TRP A 239 -8.37 -19.66 2.73
C TRP A 239 -8.02 -20.91 1.90
N VAL A 240 -7.33 -21.87 2.50
CA VAL A 240 -6.97 -23.15 1.85
C VAL A 240 -8.15 -24.11 1.76
N THR A 241 -9.06 -24.15 2.76
CA THR A 241 -10.28 -24.98 2.66
C THR A 241 -11.23 -24.54 1.55
N GLN A 242 -11.16 -23.27 1.14
CA GLN A 242 -11.89 -22.73 0.00
C GLN A 242 -11.22 -22.98 -1.36
N ASP A 243 -10.11 -23.75 -1.39
CA ASP A 243 -9.40 -24.04 -2.62
C ASP A 243 -10.26 -24.85 -3.60
N ARG A 244 -10.11 -24.56 -4.90
CA ARG A 244 -10.89 -25.17 -5.98
C ARG A 244 -9.98 -25.58 -7.11
N GLU A 245 -10.45 -26.51 -7.94
CA GLU A 245 -9.72 -26.89 -9.15
C GLU A 245 -9.44 -25.64 -10.02
N GLY A 246 -8.21 -25.53 -10.53
CA GLY A 246 -7.78 -24.39 -11.35
C GLY A 246 -7.26 -23.18 -10.58
N TYR A 247 -7.30 -23.17 -9.25
CA TYR A 247 -6.63 -22.17 -8.43
C TYR A 247 -5.12 -22.41 -8.36
N LYS A 248 -4.36 -21.32 -8.29
CA LYS A 248 -2.91 -21.32 -8.03
C LYS A 248 -2.64 -20.42 -6.84
N ASN A 249 -2.27 -21.02 -5.72
CA ASN A 249 -2.15 -20.34 -4.44
C ASN A 249 -0.72 -19.85 -4.20
N PHE A 250 -0.59 -18.60 -3.80
CA PHE A 250 0.67 -17.96 -3.43
C PHE A 250 0.53 -17.22 -2.10
N VAL A 251 1.55 -17.33 -1.26
CA VAL A 251 1.75 -16.38 -0.16
C VAL A 251 2.49 -15.18 -0.72
N LEU A 252 1.89 -13.99 -0.62
CA LEU A 252 2.53 -12.72 -0.93
C LEU A 252 3.00 -12.08 0.38
N PHE A 253 4.26 -12.29 0.73
CA PHE A 253 4.87 -11.70 1.90
C PHE A 253 5.38 -10.30 1.59
N VAL A 254 4.81 -9.27 2.21
CA VAL A 254 5.19 -7.87 2.02
C VAL A 254 6.01 -7.40 3.22
N THR A 255 7.20 -6.87 2.96
CA THR A 255 8.10 -6.34 4.00
C THR A 255 8.67 -4.99 3.58
N SER A 256 8.94 -4.11 4.55
CA SER A 256 9.51 -2.78 4.31
C SER A 256 11.03 -2.85 4.36
N MET A 257 11.70 -2.45 3.28
CA MET A 257 13.16 -2.32 3.26
C MET A 257 13.66 -1.21 4.18
N ALA A 258 12.85 -0.16 4.38
CA ALA A 258 13.19 0.96 5.25
C ALA A 258 13.26 0.57 6.74
N ASP A 259 12.73 -0.60 7.11
CA ASP A 259 12.69 -1.07 8.50
C ASP A 259 14.02 -1.70 8.96
N PHE A 260 15.06 -1.71 8.10
CA PHE A 260 16.33 -2.39 8.35
C PHE A 260 17.11 -1.85 9.57
N ASN A 261 16.93 -0.58 9.93
CA ASN A 261 17.56 0.08 11.07
C ASN A 261 16.54 0.65 12.06
N VAL A 262 15.25 0.40 11.86
CA VAL A 262 14.19 0.83 12.77
C VAL A 262 14.07 -0.20 13.90
N PRO A 263 14.17 0.17 15.19
CA PRO A 263 13.98 -0.78 16.29
C PRO A 263 12.56 -1.40 16.26
N ASP A 264 12.39 -2.64 16.72
CA ASP A 264 11.07 -3.22 16.91
C ASP A 264 10.30 -2.51 18.06
N GLU A 265 8.97 -2.44 17.97
CA GLU A 265 8.12 -1.80 19.00
C GLU A 265 8.14 -2.59 20.30
N ASP A 266 8.02 -3.90 20.18
CA ASP A 266 7.86 -4.81 21.32
C ASP A 266 9.22 -5.25 21.90
N GLU A 267 10.26 -5.29 21.07
CA GLU A 267 11.60 -5.76 21.45
C GLU A 267 12.70 -4.86 20.86
N PRO A 268 13.00 -3.69 21.45
CA PRO A 268 13.91 -2.69 20.88
C PRO A 268 15.36 -3.16 20.65
N SER A 269 15.76 -4.33 21.14
CA SER A 269 17.06 -4.95 20.88
C SER A 269 17.22 -5.50 19.46
N ARG A 270 16.11 -5.68 18.72
CA ARG A 270 16.09 -6.09 17.31
C ARG A 270 15.46 -5.03 16.43
N THR A 271 15.62 -5.15 15.12
CA THR A 271 14.98 -4.27 14.14
C THR A 271 13.58 -4.75 13.75
N ALA A 272 12.76 -3.84 13.23
CA ALA A 272 11.45 -4.14 12.69
C ALA A 272 11.56 -5.07 11.46
N LEU A 273 12.64 -4.98 10.67
CA LEU A 273 12.92 -5.94 9.61
C LEU A 273 13.23 -7.34 10.17
N GLU A 274 14.01 -7.46 11.24
CA GLU A 274 14.27 -8.74 11.92
C GLU A 274 12.97 -9.35 12.48
N ARG A 275 12.05 -8.53 13.01
CA ARG A 275 10.69 -8.99 13.35
C ARG A 275 9.94 -9.51 12.13
N SER A 276 10.03 -8.81 11.00
CA SER A 276 9.41 -9.24 9.74
C SER A 276 9.91 -10.63 9.32
N VAL A 277 11.21 -10.89 9.43
CA VAL A 277 11.81 -12.22 9.16
C VAL A 277 11.22 -13.29 10.07
N LYS A 278 11.08 -13.04 11.38
CA LYS A 278 10.45 -14.01 12.30
C LYS A 278 8.98 -14.30 11.93
N ILE A 279 8.25 -13.31 11.46
CA ILE A 279 6.87 -13.51 10.99
C ILE A 279 6.86 -14.40 9.73
N LEU A 280 7.79 -14.17 8.80
CA LEU A 280 7.95 -15.03 7.63
C LEU A 280 8.28 -16.47 8.04
N GLU A 281 9.24 -16.68 8.95
CA GLU A 281 9.56 -18.00 9.48
C GLU A 281 8.34 -18.69 10.09
N ARG A 282 7.52 -17.96 10.86
CA ARG A 282 6.26 -18.49 11.41
C ARG A 282 5.30 -18.93 10.29
N ILE A 283 5.11 -18.10 9.26
CA ILE A 283 4.24 -18.43 8.11
C ILE A 283 4.75 -19.67 7.37
N LEU A 284 6.05 -19.76 7.14
CA LEU A 284 6.66 -20.89 6.41
C LEU A 284 6.58 -22.20 7.19
N ASN A 285 6.35 -22.16 8.50
CA ASN A 285 6.14 -23.36 9.33
C ASN A 285 4.68 -23.82 9.36
N GLU A 286 3.74 -23.12 8.72
CA GLU A 286 2.35 -23.56 8.61
C GLU A 286 2.21 -24.63 7.51
N ASP A 287 1.62 -25.78 7.84
CA ASP A 287 1.45 -26.92 6.91
C ASP A 287 0.70 -26.52 5.63
N ALA A 288 -0.31 -25.65 5.77
CA ALA A 288 -1.12 -25.11 4.69
C ALA A 288 -0.30 -24.34 3.64
N VAL A 289 0.86 -23.78 4.03
CA VAL A 289 1.73 -22.98 3.16
C VAL A 289 2.66 -23.86 2.32
N GLN A 290 2.94 -25.10 2.72
CA GLN A 290 3.89 -25.99 2.01
C GLN A 290 3.49 -26.28 0.56
N GLN A 291 2.21 -26.15 0.23
CA GLN A 291 1.67 -26.37 -1.12
C GLN A 291 1.53 -25.08 -1.94
N CYS A 292 1.84 -23.92 -1.34
CA CYS A 292 1.72 -22.61 -1.96
C CYS A 292 3.05 -22.15 -2.56
N GLY A 293 3.00 -21.34 -3.61
CA GLY A 293 4.17 -20.57 -4.04
C GLY A 293 4.47 -19.43 -3.06
N LEU A 294 5.73 -19.06 -2.88
CA LEU A 294 6.11 -17.90 -2.07
C LEU A 294 6.57 -16.75 -2.97
N LEU A 295 5.99 -15.56 -2.77
CA LEU A 295 6.44 -14.32 -3.37
C LEU A 295 6.76 -13.31 -2.26
N ILE A 296 7.98 -12.77 -2.27
CA ILE A 296 8.41 -11.74 -1.33
C ILE A 296 8.43 -10.39 -2.05
N PHE A 297 7.71 -9.42 -1.52
CA PHE A 297 7.68 -8.05 -2.02
C PHE A 297 8.41 -7.11 -1.04
N PHE A 298 9.60 -6.68 -1.44
CA PHE A 298 10.42 -5.72 -0.72
C PHE A 298 9.94 -4.29 -1.05
N ASN A 299 9.07 -3.77 -0.19
CA ASN A 299 8.45 -2.46 -0.35
C ASN A 299 9.31 -1.32 0.27
N LYS A 300 8.94 -0.07 -0.01
CA LYS A 300 9.62 1.15 0.49
C LYS A 300 11.11 1.23 0.12
N GLN A 301 11.46 0.76 -1.07
CA GLN A 301 12.83 0.79 -1.58
C GLN A 301 13.34 2.24 -1.78
N ASP A 302 12.47 3.12 -2.23
CA ASP A 302 12.69 4.57 -2.31
C ASP A 302 13.09 5.14 -0.95
N ARG A 303 12.31 4.85 0.10
CA ARG A 303 12.61 5.31 1.46
C ARG A 303 13.91 4.71 2.01
N PHE A 304 14.15 3.43 1.77
CA PHE A 304 15.43 2.79 2.08
C PHE A 304 16.61 3.52 1.41
N ASN A 305 16.48 3.86 0.12
CA ASN A 305 17.54 4.56 -0.61
C ASN A 305 17.79 5.97 -0.05
N GLU A 306 16.75 6.70 0.35
CA GLU A 306 16.88 8.01 1.01
C GLU A 306 17.67 7.90 2.32
N ILE A 307 17.23 7.00 3.21
CA ILE A 307 17.88 6.76 4.51
C ILE A 307 19.34 6.33 4.30
N ALA A 308 19.58 5.36 3.41
CA ALA A 308 20.93 4.88 3.10
C ALA A 308 21.81 6.00 2.54
N THR A 309 21.28 6.88 1.69
CA THR A 309 22.02 8.03 1.15
C THR A 309 22.42 9.01 2.25
N ILE A 310 21.52 9.31 3.18
CA ILE A 310 21.80 10.19 4.33
C ILE A 310 22.87 9.57 5.24
N LEU A 311 22.69 8.31 5.63
CA LEU A 311 23.63 7.59 6.50
C LEU A 311 25.03 7.46 5.89
N GLN A 312 25.16 7.37 4.56
CA GLN A 312 26.46 7.32 3.90
C GLN A 312 27.29 8.61 4.06
N THR A 313 26.66 9.74 4.40
CA THR A 313 27.34 11.04 4.51
C THR A 313 28.27 11.14 5.73
N THR A 314 27.99 10.41 6.81
CA THR A 314 28.78 10.44 8.05
C THR A 314 29.52 9.13 8.29
N GLU A 315 30.55 9.16 9.14
CA GLU A 315 31.26 7.93 9.52
C GLU A 315 30.37 7.02 10.38
N GLU A 316 29.67 7.61 11.35
CA GLU A 316 28.75 6.88 12.22
C GLU A 316 27.63 6.19 11.42
N GLY A 317 27.08 6.88 10.41
CA GLY A 317 26.00 6.31 9.58
C GLY A 317 26.49 5.19 8.66
N ARG A 318 27.74 5.25 8.17
CA ARG A 318 28.34 4.13 7.43
C ARG A 318 28.53 2.90 8.32
N ASP A 319 28.91 3.08 9.57
CA ASP A 319 29.04 1.98 10.51
C ASP A 319 27.68 1.41 10.91
N GLU A 320 26.63 2.23 10.99
CA GLU A 320 25.25 1.77 11.15
C GLU A 320 24.78 0.90 9.97
N ILE A 321 25.04 1.32 8.73
CA ILE A 321 24.74 0.51 7.54
C ILE A 321 25.46 -0.85 7.63
N LYS A 322 26.77 -0.85 7.96
CA LYS A 322 27.55 -2.09 8.09
C LYS A 322 27.01 -2.99 9.21
N LYS A 323 26.60 -2.40 10.33
CA LYS A 323 26.04 -3.15 11.47
C LYS A 323 24.82 -3.98 11.07
N PHE A 324 23.92 -3.41 10.26
CA PHE A 324 22.65 -4.06 9.93
C PHE A 324 22.65 -4.80 8.58
N LEU A 325 23.41 -4.32 7.58
CA LEU A 325 23.45 -4.91 6.22
C LEU A 325 24.74 -5.70 5.94
N GLY A 326 25.71 -5.67 6.86
CA GLY A 326 27.03 -6.26 6.69
C GLY A 326 27.94 -5.48 5.73
N ASP A 327 29.15 -6.02 5.50
CA ASP A 327 30.16 -5.44 4.61
C ASP A 327 29.81 -5.54 3.10
N THR A 328 28.65 -6.10 2.76
CA THR A 328 28.29 -6.51 1.39
C THR A 328 27.78 -5.39 0.49
N MET A 329 27.69 -4.15 0.98
CA MET A 329 27.49 -2.96 0.14
C MET A 329 28.78 -2.62 -0.63
N LYS A 330 29.35 -3.58 -1.35
CA LYS A 330 30.42 -3.30 -2.31
C LYS A 330 29.83 -2.40 -3.39
N LYS A 331 30.47 -1.25 -3.63
CA LYS A 331 30.21 -0.38 -4.79
C LYS A 331 29.96 -1.25 -6.01
N GLY A 332 28.79 -1.09 -6.64
CA GLY A 332 28.33 -1.94 -7.73
C GLY A 332 29.46 -2.29 -8.70
N THR A 333 29.83 -3.56 -8.69
CA THR A 333 30.61 -4.11 -9.78
C THR A 333 29.72 -4.04 -11.01
N ARG A 334 29.98 -3.06 -11.88
CA ARG A 334 29.68 -3.17 -13.31
C ARG A 334 30.56 -4.27 -13.88
N GLU A 335 30.32 -5.50 -13.45
CA GLU A 335 30.87 -6.67 -14.12
C GLU A 335 29.88 -7.05 -15.21
N THR A 336 30.27 -6.72 -16.43
CA THR A 336 29.78 -7.35 -17.64
C THR A 336 30.05 -8.84 -17.55
N SER A 337 29.15 -9.61 -16.95
CA SER A 337 29.15 -11.07 -17.02
C SER A 337 27.96 -11.54 -17.83
N ASN A 338 28.19 -11.69 -19.13
CA ASN A 338 27.43 -12.57 -20.02
C ASN A 338 27.57 -14.03 -19.53
N SER A 339 26.86 -14.41 -18.47
CA SER A 339 26.58 -15.82 -18.13
C SER A 339 25.67 -15.93 -16.90
N CYS A 340 24.43 -15.47 -17.00
CA CYS A 340 23.35 -15.98 -16.13
C CYS A 340 22.00 -15.80 -16.85
N SER A 341 21.86 -16.48 -17.99
CA SER A 341 20.58 -16.61 -18.68
C SER A 341 19.87 -17.86 -18.17
N SER A 342 19.02 -17.71 -17.16
CA SER A 342 17.75 -18.43 -16.93
C SER A 342 17.43 -18.37 -15.44
N ALA A 343 16.56 -17.42 -15.04
CA ALA A 343 15.68 -17.47 -13.84
C ALA A 343 15.39 -16.08 -13.22
N TYR A 344 15.58 -14.95 -13.91
CA TYR A 344 14.97 -13.69 -13.48
C TYR A 344 14.57 -12.85 -14.70
N LYS A 345 13.33 -13.05 -15.18
CA LYS A 345 12.65 -12.04 -15.99
C LYS A 345 11.76 -11.22 -15.06
N ALA A 346 12.38 -10.28 -14.34
CA ALA A 346 11.66 -9.11 -13.88
C ALA A 346 11.15 -8.38 -15.13
N VAL A 347 9.85 -8.13 -15.18
CA VAL A 347 9.23 -7.28 -16.22
C VAL A 347 9.66 -5.84 -15.94
N GLN A 348 10.89 -5.49 -16.30
CA GLN A 348 11.30 -4.11 -16.46
C GLN A 348 10.78 -3.64 -17.82
N MET A 349 9.73 -2.80 -17.81
CA MET A 349 9.41 -2.00 -19.00
C MET A 349 10.56 -1.01 -19.24
N PRO A 350 11.15 -0.95 -20.44
CA PRO A 350 12.26 -0.03 -20.70
C PRO A 350 11.76 1.42 -20.70
N ARG A 351 12.42 2.27 -19.91
CA ARG A 351 12.37 3.73 -20.06
C ARG A 351 12.85 4.07 -21.47
N ARG A 352 11.95 4.45 -22.38
CA ARG A 352 12.34 5.05 -23.68
C ARG A 352 12.54 6.54 -23.48
N ASN A 353 13.77 6.99 -23.71
CA ASN A 353 14.06 8.39 -24.00
C ASN A 353 13.26 8.81 -25.22
N TRP A 354 12.37 9.78 -25.04
CA TRP A 354 11.56 10.36 -26.09
C TRP A 354 12.40 11.42 -26.81
N THR A 355 12.73 11.19 -28.07
CA THR A 355 13.15 12.25 -29.01
C THR A 355 12.17 12.26 -30.17
N PRO A 356 11.64 13.43 -30.57
CA PRO A 356 10.62 13.51 -31.60
C PRO A 356 11.28 13.38 -32.99
N GLY A 357 10.94 12.33 -33.72
CA GLY A 357 11.28 12.20 -35.13
C GLY A 357 11.97 10.88 -35.50
N ASN A 358 11.19 9.82 -35.64
CA ASN A 358 11.13 9.04 -36.89
C ASN A 358 10.21 7.83 -36.74
N ALA A 359 9.49 7.58 -37.82
CA ALA A 359 8.39 6.65 -37.92
C ALA A 359 8.84 5.21 -38.25
N ARG A 360 7.87 4.31 -38.05
CA ARG A 360 7.62 3.04 -38.76
C ARG A 360 8.37 1.77 -38.35
N SER A 361 7.52 0.73 -38.32
CA SER A 361 7.72 -0.70 -38.57
C SER A 361 8.47 -1.54 -37.52
N GLU A 362 7.96 -2.76 -37.39
CA GLU A 362 8.55 -3.94 -36.72
C GLU A 362 8.28 -4.05 -35.21
N LEU A 363 7.81 -5.16 -34.63
CA LEU A 363 7.73 -6.55 -35.09
C LEU A 363 6.68 -7.29 -34.24
N TYR A 364 5.90 -8.14 -34.91
CA TYR A 364 5.23 -9.29 -34.32
C TYR A 364 6.27 -10.25 -33.70
N THR A 365 5.78 -11.16 -32.84
CA THR A 365 6.44 -12.37 -32.31
C THR A 365 7.16 -12.16 -30.97
N THR A 366 6.58 -12.66 -29.88
CA THR A 366 7.04 -13.88 -29.16
C THR A 366 6.33 -13.98 -27.79
N LEU A 367 5.58 -15.08 -27.64
CA LEU A 367 4.86 -15.62 -26.46
C LEU A 367 3.53 -14.97 -26.03
#